data_AF-A0A969FJ87-F1
#
_entry.id   AF-A0A969FJ87-F1
#
_cell.length_a   1.000
_cell.length_b   1.000
_cell.length_c   1.000
_cell.angle_alpha   90.00
_cell.angle_beta   90.00
_cell.angle_gamma   90.00
#
_symmetry.space_group_name_H-M   'P 1'
#
loop_
_entity.id
_entity.type
_entity.pdbx_description
1 polymer ?
#
loop_
_entity_poly.entity_id
_entity_poly.type
_entity_poly.pdbx_seq_one_letter_code
_entity_poly.pdbx_strand_id
1 'polypeptide(L)'
;MQIEVQGQDSIAATEELLSIPGLSGSWESPNALEREGTLVTIATIIGIVGGTMAIAEQIRKWYQEYKRGTSGKKIEKVLIVGRNGRRLLLENATPEQIKQVLED
;
A
#
# COMPACT_ATOMS: atom_id res chain seq x y z
N MET A 1 -3.89 -11.11 1.43
CA MET A 1 -3.29 -10.08 0.56
C MET A 1 -2.46 -9.17 1.44
N GLN A 2 -1.31 -8.74 0.95
CA GLN A 2 -0.42 -7.86 1.70
C GLN A 2 -0.02 -6.64 0.88
N ILE A 3 0.25 -5.53 1.54
CA ILE A 3 0.80 -4.31 0.93
C ILE A 3 2.03 -3.94 1.75
N GLU A 4 3.20 -4.05 1.13
CA GLU A 4 4.46 -3.61 1.72
C GLU A 4 4.69 -2.14 1.38
N VAL A 5 4.94 -1.31 2.38
CA VAL A 5 5.25 0.10 2.24
C VAL A 5 6.65 0.35 2.78
N GLN A 6 7.51 0.96 1.97
CA GLN A 6 8.91 1.24 2.31
C GLN A 6 9.17 2.75 2.22
N GLY A 7 9.88 3.28 3.20
CA GLY A 7 10.23 4.69 3.29
C GLY A 7 10.16 5.20 4.73
N GLN A 8 10.73 6.37 4.98
CA GLN A 8 10.76 6.98 6.31
C GLN A 8 9.36 7.21 6.90
N ASP A 9 8.37 7.47 6.05
CA ASP A 9 6.97 7.65 6.47
C ASP A 9 6.11 6.39 6.29
N SER A 10 6.73 5.20 6.19
CA SER A 10 6.02 3.93 5.96
C SER A 10 4.91 3.66 6.98
N ILE A 11 5.15 3.96 8.26
CA ILE A 11 4.15 3.83 9.34
C ILE A 11 2.93 4.71 9.07
N ALA A 12 3.13 6.04 8.98
CA ALA A 12 2.04 6.98 8.75
C ALA A 12 1.30 6.69 7.42
N ALA A 13 2.04 6.34 6.38
CA ALA A 13 1.49 5.96 5.09
C ALA A 13 0.59 4.73 5.19
N THR A 14 1.00 3.74 5.98
CA THR A 14 0.24 2.50 6.18
C THR A 14 -1.02 2.72 6.99
N GLU A 15 -0.96 3.55 8.02
CA GLU A 15 -2.15 3.94 8.80
C GLU A 15 -3.18 4.69 7.93
N GLU A 16 -2.71 5.60 7.08
CA GLU A 16 -3.57 6.33 6.14
C GLU A 16 -4.16 5.41 5.07
N LEU A 17 -3.37 4.46 4.56
CA LEU A 17 -3.84 3.42 3.63
C LEU A 17 -4.97 2.59 4.25
N LEU A 18 -4.83 2.15 5.50
CA LEU A 18 -5.86 1.37 6.21
C LEU A 18 -7.07 2.22 6.64
N SER A 19 -6.94 3.55 6.58
CA SER A 19 -8.06 4.49 6.80
C SER A 19 -8.91 4.70 5.54
N ILE A 20 -8.52 4.16 4.39
CA ILE A 20 -9.33 4.19 3.16
C ILE A 20 -10.65 3.45 3.41
N PRO A 21 -11.82 4.11 3.26
CA PRO A 21 -13.11 3.47 3.43
C PRO A 21 -13.25 2.24 2.51
N GLY A 22 -13.65 1.11 3.10
CA GLY A 22 -13.79 -0.15 2.38
C GLY A 22 -12.56 -1.04 2.41
N LEU A 23 -11.42 -0.60 2.99
CA LEU A 23 -10.33 -1.49 3.37
C LEU A 23 -10.44 -1.90 4.84
N SER A 24 -10.12 -3.14 5.13
CA SER A 24 -9.98 -3.64 6.51
C SER A 24 -8.78 -4.54 6.60
N GLY A 25 -7.98 -4.34 7.65
CA GLY A 25 -6.69 -4.98 7.80
C GLY A 25 -6.01 -4.62 9.11
N SER A 26 -4.86 -5.23 9.31
CA SER A 26 -3.89 -4.87 10.33
C SER A 26 -2.56 -4.57 9.66
N TRP A 27 -1.62 -3.99 10.39
CA TRP A 27 -0.26 -3.84 9.91
C TRP A 27 0.74 -4.23 10.98
N GLU A 28 1.94 -4.58 10.53
CA GLU A 28 3.08 -4.84 11.37
C GLU A 28 4.32 -4.15 10.79
N SER A 29 5.30 -3.87 11.64
CA SER A 29 6.65 -3.48 11.21
C SER A 29 7.57 -4.68 11.49
N PRO A 30 7.96 -5.45 10.47
CA PRO A 30 8.80 -6.63 10.67
C PRO A 30 10.20 -6.16 11.07
N ASN A 31 10.45 -6.09 12.38
CA ASN A 31 11.66 -5.51 13.00
C ASN A 31 11.96 -4.08 12.52
N ALA A 32 11.94 -3.11 13.45
CA ALA A 32 12.44 -1.74 13.24
C ALA A 32 13.94 -1.66 12.88
N LEU A 33 14.59 -2.79 12.57
CA LEU A 33 15.94 -2.90 12.05
C LEU A 33 15.87 -3.08 10.53
N GLU A 34 15.80 -1.94 9.87
CA GLU A 34 16.62 -1.61 8.69
C GLU A 34 16.89 -2.78 7.73
N ARG A 35 16.05 -2.93 6.70
CA ARG A 35 16.64 -3.29 5.41
C ARG A 35 17.36 -2.02 4.93
N GLU A 36 18.66 -1.94 5.18
CA GLU A 36 19.53 -0.90 4.61
C GLU A 36 19.12 0.55 4.98
N GLY A 37 18.67 0.80 6.22
CA GLY A 37 18.31 2.13 6.70
C GLY A 37 16.91 2.62 6.30
N THR A 38 16.13 1.83 5.55
CA THR A 38 14.76 2.17 5.14
C THR A 38 13.73 1.45 6.02
N LEU A 39 12.80 2.21 6.61
CA LEU A 39 11.68 1.67 7.39
C LEU A 39 10.69 0.94 6.47
N VAL A 40 10.20 -0.20 6.93
CA VAL A 40 9.24 -1.05 6.20
C VAL A 40 8.07 -1.42 7.10
N THR A 41 6.87 -1.29 6.57
CA THR A 41 5.63 -1.78 7.16
C THR A 41 4.93 -2.73 6.19
N ILE A 42 4.21 -3.69 6.74
CA ILE A 42 3.41 -4.66 5.99
C ILE A 42 1.98 -4.54 6.46
N ALA A 43 1.10 -4.07 5.59
CA ALA A 43 -0.34 -4.10 5.79
C ALA A 43 -0.90 -5.44 5.32
N THR A 44 -1.56 -6.18 6.20
CA THR A 44 -2.32 -7.37 5.86
C THR A 44 -3.79 -7.01 5.68
N ILE A 45 -4.28 -7.10 4.45
CA ILE A 45 -5.66 -6.76 4.10
C ILE A 45 -6.52 -8.03 4.20
N ILE A 46 -7.49 -7.99 5.11
CA ILE A 46 -8.42 -9.10 5.40
C ILE A 46 -9.79 -8.91 4.75
N GLY A 47 -10.16 -7.68 4.42
CA GLY A 47 -11.45 -7.36 3.82
C GLY A 47 -11.38 -6.19 2.85
N ILE A 48 -12.13 -6.31 1.76
CA ILE A 48 -12.45 -5.22 0.85
C ILE A 48 -13.97 -5.17 0.74
N VAL A 49 -14.57 -4.04 1.10
CA VAL A 49 -16.01 -3.81 1.05
C VAL A 49 -16.30 -2.69 0.06
N GLY A 50 -17.23 -2.93 -0.86
CA GLY A 50 -17.56 -2.00 -1.95
C GLY A 50 -16.94 -2.43 -3.29
N GLY A 51 -16.89 -1.51 -4.24
CA GLY A 51 -16.36 -1.79 -5.58
C GLY A 51 -14.83 -1.76 -5.62
N THR A 52 -14.21 -2.86 -6.04
CA THR A 52 -12.74 -3.00 -6.11
C THR A 52 -12.06 -1.93 -6.96
N MET A 53 -12.73 -1.43 -8.00
CA MET A 53 -12.22 -0.34 -8.84
C MET A 53 -12.07 0.98 -8.06
N ALA A 54 -13.07 1.34 -7.26
CA ALA A 54 -13.02 2.56 -6.44
C ALA A 54 -11.91 2.47 -5.37
N ILE A 55 -11.64 1.27 -4.86
CA ILE A 55 -10.53 1.02 -3.93
C ILE A 55 -9.19 1.14 -4.66
N ALA A 56 -9.07 0.59 -5.87
CA ALA A 56 -7.86 0.69 -6.68
C ALA A 56 -7.50 2.15 -7.01
N GLU A 57 -8.50 2.97 -7.36
CA GLU A 57 -8.33 4.42 -7.58
C GLU A 57 -7.87 5.15 -6.31
N GLN A 58 -8.46 4.84 -5.16
CA GLN A 58 -8.07 5.44 -3.88
C GLN A 58 -6.64 5.06 -3.47
N ILE A 59 -6.26 3.78 -3.62
CA ILE A 59 -4.88 3.32 -3.39
C ILE A 59 -3.91 4.05 -4.34
N ARG A 60 -4.28 4.20 -5.62
CA ARG A 60 -3.45 4.92 -6.59
C ARG A 60 -3.25 6.38 -6.19
N LYS A 61 -4.33 7.05 -5.79
CA LYS A 61 -4.29 8.46 -5.36
C LYS A 61 -3.43 8.63 -4.10
N TRP A 62 -3.65 7.82 -3.07
CA TRP A 62 -2.83 7.79 -1.86
C TRP A 62 -1.34 7.62 -2.19
N TYR A 63 -1.00 6.65 -3.05
CA TYR A 63 0.38 6.42 -3.44
C TYR A 63 1.00 7.65 -4.14
N GLN A 64 0.26 8.31 -5.02
CA GLN A 64 0.72 9.51 -5.70
C GLN A 64 0.95 10.70 -4.75
N GLU A 65 0.13 10.85 -3.72
CA GLU A 65 0.30 11.91 -2.71
C GLU A 65 1.60 11.73 -1.93
N TYR A 66 1.90 10.52 -1.48
CA TYR A 66 3.16 10.18 -0.81
C TYR A 66 4.38 10.17 -1.74
N LYS A 67 4.22 9.82 -3.02
CA LYS A 67 5.33 9.84 -3.99
C LYS A 67 5.72 11.25 -4.41
N ARG A 68 4.75 12.17 -4.47
CA ARG A 68 4.98 13.58 -4.82
C ARG A 68 5.70 14.38 -3.71
N GLY A 69 5.82 13.83 -2.50
CA GLY A 69 6.51 14.51 -1.39
C GLY A 69 5.75 15.73 -0.86
N THR A 70 4.49 15.92 -1.25
CA THR A 70 3.66 17.04 -0.80
C THR A 70 3.51 16.92 0.72
N SER A 71 4.05 17.89 1.47
CA SER A 71 4.08 17.93 2.95
C SER A 71 5.22 17.16 3.64
N GLY A 72 6.30 16.79 2.94
CA GLY A 72 7.45 16.10 3.55
C GLY A 72 7.24 14.59 3.75
N LYS A 73 6.03 14.10 3.47
CA LYS A 73 5.69 12.67 3.45
C LYS A 73 6.36 11.98 2.26
N LYS A 74 7.22 11.00 2.51
CA LYS A 74 8.00 10.28 1.49
C LYS A 74 7.97 8.77 1.71
N ILE A 75 7.38 8.07 0.74
CA ILE A 75 7.58 6.64 0.56
C ILE A 75 8.43 6.38 -0.68
N GLU A 76 9.31 5.40 -0.57
CA GLU A 76 10.24 5.01 -1.63
C GLU A 76 9.58 4.00 -2.55
N LYS A 77 8.91 2.99 -1.97
CA LYS A 77 8.39 1.84 -2.67
C LYS A 77 7.11 1.32 -2.04
N VAL A 78 6.15 0.90 -2.86
CA VAL A 78 4.96 0.16 -2.41
C VAL A 78 4.73 -1.06 -3.29
N LEU A 79 4.62 -2.22 -2.67
CA LEU A 79 4.40 -3.51 -3.33
C LEU A 79 3.11 -4.15 -2.82
N ILE A 80 2.18 -4.45 -3.73
CA ILE A 80 0.98 -5.25 -3.42
C ILE A 80 1.29 -6.71 -3.75
N VAL A 81 0.96 -7.60 -2.82
CA VAL A 81 1.00 -9.06 -2.97
C VAL A 81 -0.43 -9.60 -2.89
N GLY A 82 -0.98 -9.97 -4.04
CA GLY A 82 -2.33 -10.55 -4.21
C GLY A 82 -2.46 -11.90 -3.50
N ARG A 83 -3.69 -12.43 -3.40
CA ARG A 83 -3.93 -13.71 -2.68
C ARG A 83 -3.32 -14.89 -3.41
N ASN A 84 -3.27 -14.83 -4.73
CA ASN A 84 -2.58 -15.78 -5.59
C ASN A 84 -1.03 -15.64 -5.61
N GLY A 85 -0.46 -14.72 -4.82
CA GLY A 85 0.97 -14.44 -4.78
C GLY A 85 1.49 -13.51 -5.89
N ARG A 86 0.61 -13.02 -6.78
CA ARG A 86 0.97 -12.03 -7.79
C ARG A 86 1.45 -10.75 -7.12
N ARG A 87 2.54 -10.19 -7.64
CA ARG A 87 3.17 -8.99 -7.10
C ARG A 87 3.00 -7.82 -8.06
N LEU A 88 2.61 -6.68 -7.54
CA LEU A 88 2.48 -5.42 -8.29
C LEU A 88 3.17 -4.29 -7.56
N LEU A 89 4.18 -3.72 -8.21
CA LEU A 89 4.79 -2.47 -7.76
C LEU A 89 3.86 -1.32 -8.14
N LEU A 90 3.52 -0.44 -7.19
CA LEU A 90 2.63 0.69 -7.49
C LEU A 90 3.28 1.76 -8.38
N GLU A 91 4.60 1.78 -8.49
CA GLU A 91 5.29 2.64 -9.45
C GLU A 91 4.79 2.34 -10.87
N ASN A 92 4.20 3.36 -11.52
CA ASN A 92 3.59 3.28 -12.86
C ASN A 92 2.38 2.32 -13.01
N ALA A 93 1.91 1.67 -11.95
CA ALA A 93 0.70 0.83 -12.02
C ALA A 93 -0.56 1.65 -12.35
N THR A 94 -1.43 1.11 -13.20
CA THR A 94 -2.75 1.70 -13.48
C THR A 94 -3.80 1.23 -12.47
N PRO A 95 -4.92 1.96 -12.27
CA PRO A 95 -6.02 1.50 -11.45
C PRO A 95 -6.55 0.11 -11.84
N GLU A 96 -6.57 -0.23 -13.12
CA GLU A 96 -7.01 -1.54 -13.62
C GLU A 96 -6.05 -2.66 -13.20
N GLN A 97 -4.74 -2.41 -13.25
CA GLN A 97 -3.74 -3.37 -12.79
C GLN A 97 -3.82 -3.58 -11.27
N ILE A 98 -4.03 -2.50 -10.52
CA ILE A 98 -4.24 -2.56 -9.07
C ILE A 98 -5.50 -3.39 -8.79
N LYS A 99 -6.64 -3.04 -9.41
CA LYS A 99 -7.91 -3.77 -9.29
C LYS A 99 -7.70 -5.27 -9.52
N GLN A 100 -7.00 -5.64 -10.59
CA GLN A 100 -6.75 -7.03 -10.92
C GLN A 100 -6.03 -7.77 -9.79
N VAL A 101 -5.01 -7.17 -9.18
CA VAL A 101 -4.29 -7.80 -8.04
C VAL A 101 -5.10 -7.83 -6.75
N LEU A 102 -6.07 -6.92 -6.58
CA LEU A 102 -6.97 -6.94 -5.43
C LEU A 102 -8.05 -8.04 -5.53
N GLU A 103 -8.45 -8.43 -6.74
CA GLU A 103 -9.46 -9.46 -7.01
C GLU A 103 -8.89 -10.88 -7.08
N ASP A 104 -7.62 -10.98 -7.47
CA ASP A 104 -6.82 -12.20 -7.59
C ASP A 104 -6.45 -12.86 -6.23
#